data_AF-A0A8S2ZSS3-F1
#
_entry.id   AF-A0A8S2ZSS3-F1
#
_cell.length_a   1.000
_cell.length_b   1.000
_cell.length_c   1.000
_cell.angle_alpha   90.00
_cell.angle_beta   90.00
_cell.angle_gamma   90.00
#
_symmetry.space_group_name_H-M   'P 1'
#
loop_
_entity.id
_entity.type
_entity.pdbx_description
1 polymer ?
#
loop_
_entity_poly.entity_id
_entity_poly.type
_entity_poly.pdbx_seq_one_letter_code
_entity_poly.pdbx_strand_id
1 'polypeptide(L)'
;KLLFPLTMELFYEKLDDHISKLNQKFRSKFVIKRTMYDEVVLALQDGWGSAQFKFWAKKYFKLVSIGTTTVVYFIKSNHPVIPYEDLYVKIKDSHERVGHHGRDKTWKEVS
;
A
#
# COMPACT_ATOMS: atom_id res chain seq x y z
N LYS A 1 11.28 -19.36 8.25
CA LYS A 1 11.02 -18.31 9.27
C LYS A 1 11.27 -16.95 8.60
N LEU A 2 10.28 -16.06 8.55
CA LEU A 2 10.58 -14.65 8.26
C LEU A 2 11.47 -14.18 9.42
N LEU A 3 12.72 -13.84 9.14
CA LEU A 3 13.61 -13.21 10.12
C LEU A 3 13.18 -11.74 10.23
N PHE A 4 12.08 -11.48 10.93
CA PHE A 4 11.89 -10.18 11.57
C PHE A 4 12.77 -10.22 12.82
N PRO A 5 13.93 -9.54 12.77
CA PRO A 5 13.92 -8.10 12.91
C PRO A 5 14.81 -7.43 11.85
N LEU A 6 14.22 -7.09 10.70
CA LEU A 6 14.77 -6.00 9.92
C LEU A 6 14.43 -4.70 10.65
N THR A 7 15.43 -3.85 10.88
CA THR A 7 15.16 -2.45 11.22
C THR A 7 14.35 -1.84 10.08
N MET A 8 13.53 -0.83 10.39
CA MET A 8 12.74 -0.12 9.39
C MET A 8 13.62 0.38 8.23
N GLU A 9 14.80 0.90 8.56
CA GLU A 9 15.80 1.36 7.60
C GLU A 9 16.24 0.26 6.62
N LEU A 10 16.70 -0.89 7.15
CA LEU A 10 17.15 -2.00 6.30
C LEU A 10 16.01 -2.60 5.47
N PHE A 11 14.77 -2.55 5.96
CA PHE A 11 13.60 -2.95 5.18
C PHE A 11 13.42 -2.05 3.94
N TYR A 12 13.44 -0.73 4.14
CA TYR A 12 13.24 0.23 3.05
C TYR A 12 14.43 0.24 2.08
N GLU A 13 15.67 0.10 2.57
CA GLU A 13 16.85 -0.08 1.73
C GLU A 13 16.68 -1.27 0.78
N LYS A 14 16.27 -2.43 1.31
CA LYS A 14 16.04 -3.64 0.49
C LYS A 14 14.86 -3.50 -0.45
N LEU A 15 13.79 -2.83 -0.01
CA LEU A 15 12.63 -2.57 -0.85
C LEU A 15 13.00 -1.66 -2.02
N ASP A 16 13.78 -0.61 -1.78
CA ASP A 16 14.22 0.33 -2.80
C ASP A 16 15.22 -0.30 -3.77
N ASP A 17 16.17 -1.10 -3.27
CA ASP A 17 17.06 -1.90 -4.12
C ASP A 17 16.25 -2.84 -5.02
N HIS A 18 15.22 -3.51 -4.49
CA HIS A 18 14.34 -4.34 -5.29
C HIS A 18 13.58 -3.54 -6.36
N ILE A 19 12.98 -2.41 -5.99
CA ILE A 19 12.24 -1.54 -6.91
C ILE A 19 13.18 -1.02 -8.00
N SER A 20 14.42 -0.65 -7.67
CA SER A 20 15.40 -0.16 -8.63
C SER A 20 15.72 -1.19 -9.72
N LYS A 21 15.61 -2.49 -9.42
CA LYS A 21 15.85 -3.60 -10.36
C LYS A 21 14.66 -3.89 -11.26
N LEU A 22 13.48 -3.33 -10.98
CA LEU A 22 12.32 -3.44 -11.87
C LEU A 22 12.51 -2.57 -13.12
N ASN A 23 11.83 -2.91 -14.22
CA ASN A 23 11.85 -2.06 -15.40
C ASN A 23 11.17 -0.70 -15.13
N GLN A 24 11.57 0.34 -15.86
CA GLN A 24 11.11 1.72 -15.62
C GLN A 24 9.58 1.87 -15.63
N LYS A 25 8.89 1.07 -16.45
CA LYS A 25 7.42 1.06 -16.56
C LYS A 25 6.73 0.54 -15.28
N PHE A 26 7.38 -0.35 -14.53
CA PHE A 26 6.84 -0.90 -13.28
C PHE A 26 7.29 -0.11 -12.05
N ARG A 27 8.45 0.54 -12.06
CA ARG A 27 8.96 1.34 -10.91
C ARG A 27 7.94 2.35 -10.39
N SER A 28 7.37 3.17 -11.28
CA SER A 28 6.40 4.22 -10.92
C SER A 28 5.03 3.70 -10.51
N LYS A 29 4.76 2.40 -10.70
CA LYS A 29 3.48 1.74 -10.40
C LYS A 29 3.59 0.70 -9.29
N PHE A 30 4.79 0.42 -8.81
CA PHE A 30 5.03 -0.65 -7.85
C PHE A 30 4.54 -0.27 -6.47
N VAL A 31 4.71 1.00 -6.09
CA VAL A 31 4.29 1.53 -4.79
C VAL A 31 3.54 2.84 -4.97
N ILE A 32 2.56 3.05 -4.10
CA ILE A 32 1.86 4.33 -3.96
C ILE A 32 2.50 5.04 -2.77
N LYS A 33 3.03 6.23 -2.98
CA LYS A 33 3.50 7.10 -1.89
C LYS A 33 2.32 7.74 -1.18
N ARG A 34 2.54 8.17 0.06
CA ARG A 34 1.55 8.92 0.86
C ARG A 34 0.87 10.04 0.08
N THR A 35 1.66 10.88 -0.61
CA THR A 35 1.12 12.01 -1.38
C THR A 35 0.09 11.58 -2.44
N MET A 36 0.40 10.54 -3.22
CA MET A 36 -0.51 9.98 -4.23
C MET A 36 -1.73 9.32 -3.58
N TYR A 37 -1.56 8.66 -2.42
CA TYR A 37 -2.68 8.11 -1.66
C TYR A 37 -3.66 9.22 -1.25
N ASP A 38 -3.15 10.32 -0.70
CA ASP A 38 -3.96 11.45 -0.24
C ASP A 38 -4.64 12.16 -1.42
N GLU A 39 -3.95 12.32 -2.55
CA GLU A 39 -4.53 12.84 -3.78
C GLU A 39 -5.68 11.95 -4.30
N VAL A 40 -5.53 10.63 -4.22
CA VAL A 40 -6.61 9.69 -4.57
C VAL A 40 -7.80 9.85 -3.63
N VAL A 41 -7.58 10.03 -2.32
CA VAL A 41 -8.66 10.30 -1.35
C VAL A 41 -9.40 11.58 -1.74
N LEU A 42 -8.69 12.68 -1.96
CA LEU A 42 -9.28 13.97 -2.36
C LEU A 42 -10.01 13.89 -3.71
N ALA A 43 -9.48 13.15 -4.68
CA ALA A 43 -10.13 12.97 -5.97
C ALA A 43 -11.45 12.16 -5.86
N LEU A 44 -11.52 11.22 -4.92
CA LEU A 44 -12.71 10.39 -4.70
C LEU A 44 -13.75 11.05 -3.78
N GLN A 45 -13.33 11.85 -2.79
CA GLN A 45 -14.22 12.57 -1.87
C GLN A 45 -14.70 13.91 -2.46
N ASP A 46 -13.75 14.75 -2.86
CA ASP A 46 -14.00 16.17 -3.18
C ASP A 46 -13.87 16.48 -4.67
N GLY A 47 -13.49 15.49 -5.48
CA GLY A 47 -13.29 15.69 -6.92
C GLY A 47 -12.09 16.57 -7.26
N TRP A 48 -11.04 16.52 -6.42
CA TRP A 48 -9.76 17.19 -6.66
C TRP A 48 -9.00 16.61 -7.88
N GLY A 49 -8.14 17.42 -8.48
CA GLY A 49 -7.25 17.03 -9.57
C GLY A 49 -7.83 17.19 -10.98
N SER A 50 -7.01 16.88 -11.99
CA SER A 50 -7.39 16.99 -13.40
C SER A 50 -8.48 15.99 -13.77
N ALA A 51 -9.21 16.23 -14.87
CA ALA A 51 -10.21 15.29 -15.37
C ALA A 51 -9.61 13.88 -15.63
N GLN A 52 -8.39 13.83 -16.15
CA GLN A 52 -7.66 12.57 -16.37
C GLN A 52 -7.34 11.87 -15.05
N PHE A 53 -6.86 12.63 -14.05
CA PHE A 53 -6.55 12.06 -12.73
C PHE A 53 -7.80 11.52 -12.06
N LYS A 54 -8.91 12.25 -12.08
CA LYS A 54 -10.19 11.82 -11.50
C LYS A 54 -10.74 10.57 -12.16
N PHE A 55 -10.66 10.50 -13.49
CA PHE A 55 -11.04 9.30 -14.23
C PHE A 55 -10.16 8.11 -13.83
N TRP A 56 -8.84 8.31 -13.76
CA TRP A 56 -7.92 7.27 -13.31
C TRP A 56 -8.22 6.82 -11.86
N ALA A 57 -8.38 7.76 -10.92
CA ALA A 57 -8.65 7.47 -9.53
C ALA A 57 -9.94 6.64 -9.37
N LYS A 58 -11.05 7.08 -9.99
CA LYS A 58 -12.34 6.38 -9.97
C LYS A 58 -12.30 5.01 -10.66
N LYS A 59 -11.46 4.86 -11.69
CA LYS A 59 -11.31 3.60 -12.43
C LYS A 59 -10.59 2.53 -11.63
N TYR A 60 -9.61 2.91 -10.81
CA TYR A 60 -8.71 1.96 -10.15
C TYR A 60 -8.94 1.84 -8.65
N PHE A 61 -9.54 2.83 -8.01
CA PHE A 61 -9.66 2.89 -6.55
C PHE A 61 -11.09 3.18 -6.10
N LYS A 62 -11.39 2.72 -4.89
CA LYS A 62 -12.61 3.04 -4.16
C LYS A 62 -12.27 3.37 -2.71
N LEU A 63 -13.12 4.17 -2.07
CA LEU A 63 -13.04 4.41 -0.63
C LEU A 63 -13.96 3.41 0.08
N VAL A 64 -13.45 2.81 1.15
CA VAL A 64 -14.20 1.93 2.04
C VAL A 64 -14.11 2.50 3.45
N SER A 65 -15.27 2.72 4.07
CA SER A 65 -15.34 3.17 5.46
C SER A 65 -15.29 1.97 6.40
N ILE A 66 -14.31 1.95 7.29
CA ILE A 66 -14.12 0.92 8.32
C ILE A 66 -14.15 1.65 9.67
N GLY A 67 -15.29 1.57 10.36
CA GLY A 67 -15.55 2.39 11.54
C GLY A 67 -15.52 3.88 11.17
N THR A 68 -14.65 4.64 11.84
CA THR A 68 -14.44 6.08 11.60
C THR A 68 -13.35 6.37 10.56
N THR A 69 -12.69 5.34 10.02
CA THR A 69 -11.57 5.50 9.11
C THR A 69 -11.99 5.22 7.68
N THR A 70 -11.53 6.05 6.75
CA THR A 70 -11.69 5.82 5.31
C THR A 70 -10.40 5.24 4.74
N VAL A 71 -10.50 4.12 4.04
CA VAL A 71 -9.35 3.41 3.47
C VAL A 71 -9.50 3.32 1.95
N VAL A 72 -8.42 3.59 1.22
CA VAL A 72 -8.38 3.41 -0.24
C VAL A 72 -8.20 1.93 -0.53
N TYR A 73 -9.04 1.37 -1.40
CA TYR A 73 -8.94 0.01 -1.90
C TYR A 73 -8.65 0.02 -3.39
N PHE A 74 -7.78 -0.87 -3.85
CA PHE A 74 -7.59 -1.12 -5.28
C PHE A 74 -8.73 -2.01 -5.78
N ILE A 75 -9.52 -1.51 -6.74
CA ILE A 75 -10.78 -2.16 -7.17
C ILE A 75 -10.53 -3.58 -7.70
N LYS A 76 -9.51 -3.77 -8.54
CA LYS A 76 -9.30 -5.04 -9.25
C LYS A 76 -8.96 -6.21 -8.30
N SER A 77 -8.13 -5.95 -7.29
CA SER A 77 -7.72 -6.99 -6.34
C SER A 77 -8.55 -6.99 -5.05
N ASN A 78 -9.36 -5.94 -4.83
CA ASN A 78 -10.14 -5.73 -3.62
C ASN A 78 -9.30 -5.76 -2.33
N HIS A 79 -8.07 -5.23 -2.39
CA HIS A 79 -7.18 -5.11 -1.25
C HIS A 79 -6.99 -3.65 -0.84
N PRO A 80 -6.75 -3.36 0.45
CA PRO A 80 -6.41 -2.02 0.90
C PRO A 80 -5.08 -1.59 0.25
N VAL A 81 -5.02 -0.35 -0.18
CA VAL A 81 -3.78 0.29 -0.61
C VAL A 81 -3.03 0.69 0.64
N ILE A 82 -1.80 0.18 0.78
CA ILE A 82 -0.89 0.56 1.86
C ILE A 82 0.16 1.49 1.24
N PRO A 83 0.25 2.74 1.69
CA PRO A 83 1.30 3.65 1.26
C PRO A 83 2.68 3.08 1.56
N TYR A 84 3.65 3.39 0.71
CA TYR A 84 5.03 2.95 0.87
C TYR A 84 5.55 3.16 2.31
N GLU A 85 5.30 4.34 2.86
CA GLU A 85 5.74 4.80 4.17
C GLU A 85 5.15 3.99 5.34
N ASP A 86 4.05 3.26 5.11
CA ASP A 86 3.38 2.44 6.12
C ASP A 86 3.68 0.94 5.98
N LEU A 87 4.29 0.51 4.88
CA LEU A 87 4.48 -0.92 4.56
C LEU A 87 5.19 -1.68 5.69
N TYR A 88 6.27 -1.12 6.25
CA TYR A 88 7.02 -1.78 7.31
C TYR A 88 6.15 -2.05 8.53
N VAL A 89 5.49 -1.00 9.04
CA VAL A 89 4.64 -1.08 10.23
C VAL A 89 3.50 -2.06 9.99
N LYS A 90 2.82 -1.96 8.84
CA LYS A 90 1.70 -2.84 8.51
C LYS A 90 2.11 -4.31 8.47
N ILE A 91 3.23 -4.64 7.84
CA ILE A 91 3.72 -6.03 7.77
C ILE A 91 4.15 -6.52 9.16
N LYS A 92 4.85 -5.68 9.93
CA LYS A 92 5.28 -6.00 11.30
C LYS A 92 4.07 -6.30 12.19
N ASP A 93 3.09 -5.41 12.23
CA ASP A 93 1.91 -5.58 13.06
C ASP A 93 1.09 -6.80 12.62
N SER A 94 0.98 -7.05 11.31
CA SER A 94 0.33 -8.27 10.79
C SER A 94 1.08 -9.53 11.22
N HIS A 95 2.41 -9.51 11.21
CA HIS A 95 3.25 -10.62 11.64
C HIS A 95 3.09 -10.92 13.14
N GLU A 96 3.04 -9.87 13.97
CA GLU A 96 2.78 -9.95 15.41
C GLU A 96 1.36 -10.47 15.70
N ARG A 97 0.33 -9.95 15.01
CA ARG A 97 -1.07 -10.39 15.17
C ARG A 97 -1.28 -11.86 14.83
N VAL A 98 -0.62 -12.34 13.77
CA VAL A 98 -0.65 -13.77 13.45
C VAL A 98 0.32 -14.58 14.30
N GLY A 99 0.82 -14.08 15.44
CA GLY A 99 1.64 -14.86 16.38
C GLY A 99 2.95 -15.38 15.78
N HIS A 100 3.63 -14.55 14.99
CA HIS A 100 4.89 -14.88 14.31
C HIS A 100 4.83 -16.08 13.37
N HIS A 101 3.63 -16.43 12.91
CA HIS A 101 3.48 -17.48 11.92
C HIS A 101 4.15 -17.12 10.58
N GLY A 102 4.34 -18.13 9.73
CA GLY A 102 5.03 -18.00 8.46
C GLY A 102 4.43 -16.96 7.50
N ARG A 103 5.18 -16.69 6.44
CA ARG A 103 4.89 -15.70 5.38
C ARG A 103 3.44 -15.70 4.92
N ASP A 104 2.87 -16.86 4.63
CA ASP A 104 1.56 -16.96 4.01
C ASP A 104 0.44 -16.47 4.94
N LYS A 105 0.55 -16.75 6.24
CA LYS A 105 -0.42 -16.24 7.24
C LYS A 105 -0.27 -14.73 7.43
N THR A 106 0.97 -14.23 7.47
CA THR A 106 1.23 -12.79 7.55
C THR A 106 0.66 -12.07 6.34
N TRP A 107 0.84 -12.61 5.13
CA TRP A 107 0.37 -11.97 3.90
C TRP A 107 -1.16 -11.94 3.80
N LYS A 108 -1.85 -13.00 4.22
CA LYS A 108 -3.32 -13.02 4.32
C LYS A 108 -3.90 -11.96 5.26
N GLU A 109 -3.14 -11.50 6.24
CA GLU A 109 -3.54 -10.45 7.18
C GLU A 109 -3.22 -9.03 6.66
N VAL A 110 -2.26 -8.91 5.74
CA VAL A 110 -1.94 -7.65 5.05
C VAL A 110 -2.98 -7.34 3.97
N SER A 111 -3.45 -8.37 3.26
CA SER A 111 -4.29 -8.31 2.07
C SER A 111 -5.77 -8.55 2.36
#